data_AF-A0A3D5NDV3-F1
#
_entry.id   AF-A0A3D5NDV3-F1
#
_cell.length_a   1.000
_cell.length_b   1.000
_cell.length_c   1.000
_cell.angle_alpha   90.00
_cell.angle_beta   90.00
_cell.angle_gamma   90.00
#
_symmetry.space_group_name_H-M   'P 1'
#
loop_
_entity.id
_entity.type
_entity.pdbx_description
1 polymer ?
#
loop_
_entity_poly.entity_id
_entity_poly.type
_entity_poly.pdbx_seq_one_letter_code
_entity_poly.pdbx_strand_id
1 'polypeptide(L)'
;AEQANAGLNFLFDIPVSDGSKVFLIIAITGVALISVLAGLDAGVKRLSEINMVLAALLLLFVVLVGPTMDIITGFFTSLVAYVEYLPALSNPVGRADTNFSQGWTSFYWAWWISWSPFVGMFIARVSRGRTVREFLTCVLIIPSLVCILWMTAFGGTAVHMVTEGVTAIAEAGLPIKLFTMLEQMPLQAITSFLGIVLVIVFFVTSSDSGSLVIDTITAGGKVDAPVPQRVFWCTFEGLVAIALLLGGGLGSLQAMAVSTGFPFAIVLLLACYSIIQGLRTEPKAVGANSEATVDSD
;
A
#
# COMPACT_ATOMS: atom_id res chain seq x y z
N ALA A 1 -3.07 -7.00 11.75
CA ALA A 1 -3.51 -7.61 13.02
C ALA A 1 -4.88 -7.09 13.45
N GLU A 2 -5.06 -5.80 13.71
CA GLU A 2 -6.35 -5.19 14.13
C GLU A 2 -7.53 -5.58 13.24
N GLN A 3 -7.45 -5.27 11.94
CA GLN A 3 -8.54 -5.56 10.99
C GLN A 3 -8.78 -7.08 10.82
N ALA A 4 -7.72 -7.89 10.80
CA ALA A 4 -7.85 -9.34 10.68
C ALA A 4 -8.53 -9.96 11.90
N ASN A 5 -8.16 -9.54 13.12
CA ASN A 5 -8.78 -10.03 14.35
C ASN A 5 -10.23 -9.57 14.48
N ALA A 6 -10.52 -8.32 14.11
CA ALA A 6 -11.90 -7.81 14.07
C ALA A 6 -12.76 -8.60 13.07
N GLY A 7 -12.26 -8.86 11.86
CA GLY A 7 -12.97 -9.70 10.88
C GLY A 7 -13.16 -11.14 11.35
N LEU A 8 -12.15 -11.74 11.98
CA LEU A 8 -12.25 -13.07 12.57
C LEU A 8 -13.28 -13.13 13.71
N ASN A 9 -13.37 -12.08 14.52
CA ASN A 9 -14.42 -11.95 15.53
C ASN A 9 -15.80 -11.85 14.87
N PHE A 10 -15.95 -10.99 13.87
CA PHE A 10 -17.22 -10.78 13.19
C PHE A 10 -17.76 -12.03 12.48
N LEU A 11 -16.89 -12.88 11.95
CA LEU A 11 -17.31 -14.06 11.19
C LEU A 11 -17.33 -15.36 12.02
N PHE A 12 -16.49 -15.47 13.04
CA PHE A 12 -16.26 -16.72 13.79
C PHE A 12 -16.31 -16.55 15.31
N ASP A 13 -16.70 -15.37 15.81
CA ASP A 13 -16.73 -15.04 17.24
C ASP A 13 -15.39 -15.23 17.98
N ILE A 14 -14.26 -15.22 17.25
CA ILE A 14 -12.93 -15.28 17.85
C ILE A 14 -12.72 -14.02 18.70
N PRO A 15 -12.35 -14.12 20.00
CA PRO A 15 -12.24 -12.95 20.87
C PRO A 15 -11.25 -11.90 20.36
N VAL A 16 -11.65 -10.63 20.41
CA VAL A 16 -10.76 -9.49 20.15
C VAL A 16 -10.00 -9.15 21.41
N SER A 17 -8.71 -9.51 21.43
CA SER A 17 -7.83 -9.28 22.58
C SER A 17 -6.39 -9.04 22.12
N ASP A 18 -5.59 -8.38 22.94
CA ASP A 18 -4.16 -8.20 22.64
C ASP A 18 -3.45 -9.54 22.44
N GLY A 19 -3.81 -10.56 23.22
CA GLY A 19 -3.30 -11.93 23.04
C GLY A 19 -3.61 -12.51 21.65
N SER A 20 -4.86 -12.36 21.17
CA SER A 20 -5.25 -12.85 19.83
C SER A 20 -4.55 -12.10 18.71
N LYS A 21 -4.36 -10.78 18.85
CA LYS A 21 -3.66 -9.96 17.87
C LYS A 21 -2.16 -10.28 17.82
N VAL A 22 -1.54 -10.47 18.98
CA VAL A 22 -0.14 -10.91 19.09
C VAL A 22 0.05 -12.29 18.47
N PHE A 23 -0.86 -13.23 18.76
CA PHE A 23 -0.85 -14.55 18.14
C PHE A 23 -0.92 -14.47 16.61
N LEU A 24 -1.81 -13.62 16.06
CA LEU A 24 -1.90 -13.40 14.62
C LEU A 24 -0.59 -12.85 14.04
N ILE A 25 0.05 -11.87 14.70
CA ILE A 25 1.35 -11.34 14.24
C ILE A 25 2.41 -12.43 14.24
N ILE A 26 2.50 -13.23 15.31
CA ILE A 26 3.46 -14.35 15.41
C ILE A 26 3.20 -15.37 14.30
N ALA A 27 1.94 -15.76 14.07
CA ALA A 27 1.58 -16.71 13.03
C ALA A 27 1.96 -16.20 11.64
N ILE A 28 1.65 -14.93 11.33
CA ILE A 28 1.99 -14.30 10.06
C ILE A 28 3.51 -14.19 9.87
N THR A 29 4.22 -13.76 10.92
CA THR A 29 5.69 -13.67 10.91
C THR A 29 6.30 -15.05 10.69
N GLY A 30 5.73 -16.10 11.30
CA GLY A 30 6.16 -17.49 11.08
C GLY A 30 5.98 -17.95 9.63
N VAL A 31 4.86 -17.61 8.99
CA VAL A 31 4.65 -17.91 7.55
C VAL A 31 5.65 -17.16 6.68
N ALA A 32 5.90 -15.88 6.94
CA ALA A 32 6.89 -15.09 6.23
C ALA A 32 8.31 -15.66 6.45
N LEU A 33 8.64 -16.09 7.67
CA LEU A 33 9.93 -16.69 7.99
C LEU A 33 10.15 -18.01 7.24
N ILE A 34 9.13 -18.86 7.15
CA ILE A 34 9.19 -20.10 6.36
C ILE A 34 9.46 -19.77 4.89
N SER A 35 8.80 -18.74 4.35
CA SER A 35 9.04 -18.26 2.99
C SER A 35 10.50 -17.84 2.77
N VAL A 36 11.01 -16.99 3.67
CA VAL A 36 12.40 -16.50 3.65
C VAL A 36 13.40 -17.64 3.68
N LEU A 37 13.22 -18.61 4.59
CA LEU A 37 14.11 -19.75 4.77
C LEU A 37 14.09 -20.72 3.59
N ALA A 38 12.91 -20.94 3.02
CA ALA A 38 12.74 -21.85 1.90
C ALA A 38 13.15 -21.23 0.56
N GLY A 39 13.57 -19.95 0.53
CA GLY A 39 13.89 -19.24 -0.71
C GLY A 39 12.72 -19.24 -1.69
N LEU A 40 11.49 -19.24 -1.17
CA LEU A 40 10.26 -19.42 -1.94
C LEU A 40 9.86 -18.13 -2.67
N ASP A 41 10.77 -17.57 -3.47
CA ASP A 41 10.46 -16.45 -4.38
C ASP A 41 9.24 -16.80 -5.25
N ALA A 42 9.11 -18.08 -5.63
CA ALA A 42 7.95 -18.59 -6.35
C ALA A 42 6.68 -18.71 -5.48
N GLY A 43 6.80 -19.03 -4.19
CA GLY A 43 5.67 -19.17 -3.26
C GLY A 43 5.02 -17.83 -2.92
N VAL A 44 5.84 -16.84 -2.57
CA VAL A 44 5.36 -15.46 -2.29
C VAL A 44 4.81 -14.82 -3.54
N LYS A 45 5.47 -15.02 -4.69
CA LYS A 45 4.95 -14.57 -5.97
C LYS A 45 3.56 -15.14 -6.25
N ARG A 46 3.37 -16.46 -6.08
CA ARG A 46 2.04 -17.09 -6.24
C ARG A 46 1.02 -16.56 -5.24
N LEU A 47 1.40 -16.39 -3.96
CA LEU A 47 0.53 -15.81 -2.95
C LEU A 47 0.11 -14.39 -3.33
N SER A 48 1.03 -13.57 -3.82
CA SER A 48 0.76 -12.21 -4.31
C SER A 48 -0.17 -12.22 -5.53
N GLU A 49 0.09 -13.08 -6.52
CA GLU A 49 -0.77 -13.23 -7.71
C GLU A 49 -2.19 -13.67 -7.34
N ILE A 50 -2.32 -14.67 -6.46
CA ILE A 50 -3.62 -15.11 -5.93
C ILE A 50 -4.29 -13.95 -5.20
N ASN A 51 -3.57 -13.22 -4.35
CA ASN A 51 -4.10 -12.09 -3.61
C ASN A 51 -4.64 -10.99 -4.52
N MET A 52 -3.95 -10.70 -5.63
CA MET A 52 -4.42 -9.74 -6.63
C MET A 52 -5.71 -10.22 -7.32
N VAL A 53 -5.82 -11.52 -7.63
CA VAL A 53 -7.06 -12.10 -8.17
C VAL A 53 -8.19 -12.01 -7.15
N LEU A 54 -7.94 -12.37 -5.89
CA LEU A 54 -8.91 -12.27 -4.80
C LEU A 54 -9.39 -10.83 -4.59
N ALA A 55 -8.48 -9.85 -4.66
CA ALA A 55 -8.81 -8.44 -4.53
C ALA A 55 -9.66 -7.96 -5.73
N ALA A 56 -9.30 -8.38 -6.94
CA ALA A 56 -10.08 -8.09 -8.14
C ALA A 56 -11.48 -8.73 -8.09
N LEU A 57 -11.60 -9.96 -7.58
CA LEU A 57 -12.90 -10.62 -7.39
C LEU A 57 -13.76 -9.90 -6.36
N LEU A 58 -13.19 -9.48 -5.23
CA LEU A 58 -13.92 -8.71 -4.22
C LEU A 58 -14.36 -7.34 -4.77
N LEU A 59 -13.47 -6.64 -5.48
CA LEU A 59 -13.80 -5.38 -6.15
C LEU A 59 -14.92 -5.57 -7.17
N LEU A 60 -14.82 -6.58 -8.03
CA LEU A 60 -15.83 -6.89 -9.04
C LEU A 60 -17.17 -7.22 -8.39
N PHE A 61 -17.16 -8.00 -7.30
CA PHE A 61 -18.36 -8.28 -6.52
C PHE A 61 -19.02 -6.98 -6.04
N VAL A 62 -18.26 -6.07 -5.41
CA VAL A 62 -18.82 -4.80 -4.91
C VAL A 62 -19.36 -3.93 -6.04
N VAL A 63 -18.67 -3.89 -7.18
CA VAL A 63 -19.12 -3.14 -8.36
C VAL A 63 -20.44 -3.69 -8.92
N LEU A 64 -20.59 -5.01 -9.01
CA LEU A 64 -21.76 -5.65 -9.62
C LEU A 64 -22.96 -5.74 -8.68
N VAL A 65 -22.73 -5.86 -7.38
CA VAL A 65 -23.77 -6.09 -6.37
C VAL A 65 -24.13 -4.82 -5.61
N GLY A 66 -23.19 -3.88 -5.48
CA GLY A 66 -23.46 -2.55 -4.92
C GLY A 66 -24.23 -1.65 -5.90
N PRO A 67 -24.32 -0.34 -5.62
CA PRO A 67 -24.97 0.62 -6.51
C PRO A 67 -24.11 0.86 -7.76
N THR A 68 -24.16 -0.08 -8.72
CA THR A 68 -23.25 -0.12 -9.88
C THR A 68 -23.21 1.18 -10.66
N MET A 69 -24.37 1.81 -10.87
CA MET A 69 -24.44 3.09 -11.60
C MET A 69 -23.77 4.22 -10.83
N ASP A 70 -23.92 4.28 -9.51
CA ASP A 70 -23.28 5.27 -8.66
C ASP A 70 -21.77 5.05 -8.61
N ILE A 71 -21.31 3.79 -8.62
CA ILE A 71 -19.88 3.48 -8.66
C ILE A 71 -19.27 3.90 -10.00
N ILE A 72 -19.91 3.57 -11.13
CA ILE A 72 -19.41 3.92 -12.47
C ILE A 72 -19.38 5.43 -12.66
N THR A 73 -20.48 6.13 -12.37
CA THR A 73 -20.55 7.59 -12.49
C THR A 73 -19.68 8.29 -11.45
N GLY A 74 -19.61 7.74 -10.24
CA GLY A 74 -18.75 8.19 -9.16
C GLY A 74 -17.27 8.10 -9.49
N PHE A 75 -16.85 7.11 -10.29
CA PHE A 75 -15.45 6.97 -10.71
C PHE A 75 -15.00 8.17 -11.57
N PHE A 76 -15.79 8.52 -12.58
CA PHE A 76 -15.52 9.69 -13.43
C PHE A 76 -15.66 11.00 -12.66
N THR A 77 -16.64 11.09 -11.75
CA THR A 77 -16.82 12.25 -10.88
C THR A 77 -15.61 12.42 -9.97
N SER A 78 -15.09 11.33 -9.39
CA SER A 78 -13.91 11.34 -8.53
C SER A 78 -12.63 11.72 -9.30
N LEU A 79 -12.52 11.33 -10.58
CA LEU A 79 -11.41 11.77 -11.44
C LEU A 79 -11.41 13.29 -11.64
N VAL A 80 -12.56 13.86 -11.98
CA VAL A 80 -12.71 15.32 -12.16
C VAL A 80 -12.44 16.03 -10.83
N ALA A 81 -13.07 15.56 -9.75
CA ALA A 81 -12.88 16.12 -8.41
C ALA A 81 -11.42 16.05 -7.94
N TYR A 82 -10.70 14.96 -8.25
CA TYR A 82 -9.28 14.86 -7.92
C TYR A 82 -8.49 15.99 -8.57
N VAL A 83 -8.68 16.24 -9.87
CA VAL A 83 -7.98 17.33 -10.58
C VAL A 83 -8.42 18.72 -10.09
N GLU A 84 -9.71 18.90 -9.84
CA GLU A 84 -10.29 20.16 -9.35
C GLU A 84 -9.76 20.54 -7.96
N TYR A 85 -9.77 19.59 -7.02
CA TYR A 85 -9.38 19.84 -5.63
C TYR A 85 -7.88 19.71 -5.39
N LEU A 86 -7.10 19.15 -6.32
CA LEU A 86 -5.65 18.93 -6.14
C LEU A 86 -4.90 20.20 -5.73
N PRO A 87 -5.07 21.38 -6.38
CA PRO A 87 -4.33 22.58 -6.00
C PRO A 87 -4.66 23.04 -4.58
N ALA A 88 -5.95 23.04 -4.21
CA ALA A 88 -6.40 23.46 -2.88
C ALA A 88 -5.92 22.49 -1.79
N LEU A 89 -6.04 21.18 -2.02
CA LEU A 89 -5.59 20.15 -1.10
C LEU A 89 -4.06 20.05 -1.00
N SER A 90 -3.31 20.51 -2.00
CA SER A 90 -1.85 20.56 -1.97
C SER A 90 -1.30 21.77 -1.21
N ASN A 91 -2.11 22.79 -0.91
CA ASN A 91 -1.67 23.96 -0.15
C ASN A 91 -1.50 23.61 1.34
N PRO A 92 -0.30 23.75 1.94
CA PRO A 92 -0.10 23.49 3.36
C PRO A 92 -0.30 24.73 4.25
N VAL A 93 -0.46 25.93 3.67
CA VAL A 93 -0.44 27.21 4.39
C VAL A 93 -1.84 27.80 4.56
N GLY A 94 -2.14 28.31 5.76
CA GLY A 94 -3.36 29.10 6.01
C GLY A 94 -4.66 28.31 5.85
N ARG A 95 -4.62 27.00 6.08
CA ARG A 95 -5.77 26.11 5.92
C ARG A 95 -6.76 26.24 7.09
N ALA A 96 -8.05 26.20 6.78
CA ALA A 96 -9.11 26.13 7.78
C ALA A 96 -9.28 24.71 8.35
N ASP A 97 -8.96 23.68 7.57
CA ASP A 97 -9.11 22.26 7.89
C ASP A 97 -7.83 21.66 8.51
N THR A 98 -7.14 22.41 9.37
CA THR A 98 -5.84 22.00 9.95
C THR A 98 -5.89 20.63 10.60
N ASN A 99 -6.97 20.28 11.30
CA ASN A 99 -7.15 18.96 11.91
C ASN A 99 -7.20 17.83 10.86
N PHE A 100 -7.86 18.05 9.72
CA PHE A 100 -7.90 17.09 8.62
C PHE A 100 -6.54 16.95 7.95
N SER A 101 -5.90 18.08 7.64
CA SER A 101 -4.57 18.11 7.02
C SER A 101 -3.53 17.40 7.90
N GLN A 102 -3.47 17.71 9.20
CA GLN A 102 -2.51 17.08 10.11
C GLN A 102 -2.86 15.63 10.44
N GLY A 103 -4.14 15.31 10.67
CA GLY A 103 -4.58 13.97 11.04
C GLY A 103 -4.53 12.95 9.91
N TRP A 104 -4.70 13.39 8.66
CA TRP A 104 -4.74 12.51 7.48
C TRP A 104 -3.61 12.79 6.50
N THR A 105 -3.53 14.03 6.00
CA THR A 105 -2.61 14.36 4.89
C THR A 105 -1.15 14.19 5.32
N SER A 106 -0.76 14.80 6.44
CA SER A 106 0.60 14.68 6.98
C SER A 106 0.97 13.24 7.36
N PHE A 107 0.01 12.49 7.93
CA PHE A 107 0.21 11.07 8.24
C PHE A 107 0.51 10.26 6.98
N TYR A 108 -0.32 10.37 5.94
CA TYR A 108 -0.11 9.62 4.69
C TYR A 108 1.18 10.06 4.00
N TRP A 109 1.53 11.35 3.98
CA TRP A 109 2.83 11.79 3.46
C TRP A 109 4.00 11.12 4.19
N ALA A 110 4.00 11.11 5.52
CA ALA A 110 5.07 10.50 6.28
C ALA A 110 5.13 8.98 6.10
N TRP A 111 3.97 8.32 6.01
CA TRP A 111 3.89 6.90 5.69
C TRP A 111 4.48 6.61 4.30
N TRP A 112 4.03 7.27 3.25
CA TRP A 112 4.53 7.00 1.90
C TRP A 112 6.03 7.31 1.76
N ILE A 113 6.52 8.35 2.44
CA ILE A 113 7.95 8.68 2.48
C ILE A 113 8.75 7.57 3.16
N SER A 114 8.32 7.07 4.32
CA SER A 114 9.02 6.00 5.03
C SER A 114 9.03 4.68 4.25
N TRP A 115 8.01 4.44 3.41
CA TRP A 115 7.91 3.27 2.54
C TRP A 115 8.62 3.41 1.18
N SER A 116 9.04 4.62 0.82
CA SER A 116 9.64 4.88 -0.49
C SER A 116 10.90 4.06 -0.83
N PRO A 117 11.80 3.65 0.11
CA PRO A 117 12.95 2.80 -0.23
C PRO A 117 12.51 1.42 -0.70
N PHE A 118 11.53 0.86 0.00
CA PHE A 118 10.94 -0.43 -0.30
C PHE A 118 10.30 -0.43 -1.69
N VAL A 119 9.38 0.52 -1.89
CA VAL A 119 8.64 0.65 -3.16
C VAL A 119 9.58 1.02 -4.30
N GLY A 120 10.50 1.96 -4.08
CA GLY A 120 11.44 2.44 -5.10
C GLY A 120 12.34 1.33 -5.64
N MET A 121 12.91 0.49 -4.78
CA MET A 121 13.72 -0.64 -5.22
C MET A 121 12.91 -1.67 -6.01
N PHE A 122 11.70 -1.97 -5.57
CA PHE A 122 10.81 -2.90 -6.29
C PHE A 122 10.49 -2.38 -7.70
N ILE A 123 10.01 -1.14 -7.80
CA ILE A 123 9.62 -0.54 -9.08
C ILE A 123 10.85 -0.42 -10.01
N ALA A 124 12.02 -0.05 -9.48
CA ALA A 124 13.25 0.01 -10.27
C ALA A 124 13.62 -1.35 -10.89
N ARG A 125 13.51 -2.45 -10.13
CA ARG A 125 13.81 -3.81 -10.61
C ARG A 125 12.88 -4.25 -11.75
N VAL A 126 11.57 -4.00 -11.62
CA VAL A 126 10.58 -4.41 -12.63
C VAL A 126 10.51 -3.47 -13.84
N SER A 127 11.17 -2.30 -13.75
CA SER A 127 11.15 -1.27 -14.82
C SER A 127 12.41 -1.28 -15.69
N ARG A 128 13.28 -2.30 -15.57
CA ARG A 128 14.50 -2.40 -16.38
C ARG A 128 14.17 -2.40 -17.88
N GLY A 129 14.82 -1.51 -18.63
CA GLY A 129 14.64 -1.37 -20.09
C GLY A 129 13.49 -0.46 -20.51
N ARG A 130 12.77 0.18 -19.57
CA ARG A 130 11.77 1.21 -19.87
C ARG A 130 12.44 2.57 -20.05
N THR A 131 11.87 3.41 -20.91
CA THR A 131 12.25 4.82 -20.94
C THR A 131 11.79 5.54 -19.68
N VAL A 132 12.46 6.64 -19.30
CA VAL A 132 12.07 7.47 -18.14
C VAL A 132 10.62 7.94 -18.26
N ARG A 133 10.16 8.29 -19.47
CA ARG A 133 8.79 8.76 -19.71
C ARG A 133 7.76 7.65 -19.48
N GLU A 134 7.99 6.46 -20.04
CA GLU A 134 7.09 5.31 -19.84
C GLU A 134 7.02 4.93 -18.37
N PHE A 135 8.18 4.89 -17.70
CA PHE A 135 8.28 4.62 -16.27
C PHE A 135 7.41 5.60 -15.46
N LEU A 136 7.62 6.91 -15.62
CA LEU A 136 6.87 7.93 -14.87
C LEU A 136 5.37 7.86 -15.15
N THR A 137 4.98 7.68 -16.42
CA THR A 137 3.56 7.63 -16.80
C THR A 137 2.88 6.40 -16.19
N CYS A 138 3.49 5.22 -16.27
CA CYS A 138 2.90 3.99 -15.75
C CYS A 138 2.81 4.01 -14.22
N VAL A 139 3.88 4.46 -13.55
CA VAL A 139 3.98 4.46 -12.08
C VAL A 139 3.05 5.50 -11.44
N LEU A 140 2.78 6.62 -12.12
CA LEU A 140 1.86 7.63 -11.61
C LEU A 140 0.41 7.31 -11.96
N ILE A 141 0.11 6.96 -13.21
CA ILE A 141 -1.28 6.89 -13.68
C ILE A 141 -1.97 5.59 -13.25
N ILE A 142 -1.33 4.43 -13.42
CA ILE A 142 -1.99 3.13 -13.20
C ILE A 142 -2.41 2.97 -11.73
N PRO A 143 -1.53 3.18 -10.72
CA PRO A 143 -1.93 3.04 -9.32
C PRO A 143 -2.99 4.05 -8.90
N SER A 144 -2.90 5.30 -9.38
CA SER A 144 -3.91 6.32 -9.08
C SER A 144 -5.30 5.94 -9.57
N LEU A 145 -5.43 5.40 -10.79
CA LEU A 145 -6.71 4.93 -11.32
C LEU A 145 -7.29 3.77 -10.51
N VAL A 146 -6.43 2.81 -10.13
CA VAL A 146 -6.84 1.68 -9.29
C VAL A 146 -7.30 2.16 -7.91
N CYS A 147 -6.58 3.10 -7.30
CA CYS A 147 -6.95 3.70 -6.02
C CYS A 147 -8.29 4.45 -6.11
N ILE A 148 -8.50 5.26 -7.15
CA ILE A 148 -9.77 5.97 -7.36
C ILE A 148 -10.91 4.94 -7.49
N LEU A 149 -10.75 3.94 -8.34
CA LEU A 149 -11.75 2.89 -8.52
C LEU A 149 -12.06 2.15 -7.21
N TRP A 150 -11.03 1.78 -6.45
CA TRP A 150 -11.20 1.10 -5.17
C TRP A 150 -11.94 1.96 -4.15
N MET A 151 -11.54 3.22 -4.00
CA MET A 151 -12.16 4.16 -3.05
C MET A 151 -13.60 4.50 -3.46
N THR A 152 -13.88 4.66 -4.75
CA THR A 152 -15.25 4.84 -5.24
C THR A 152 -16.10 3.58 -5.00
N ALA A 153 -15.59 2.39 -5.30
CA ALA A 153 -16.36 1.16 -5.14
C ALA A 153 -16.68 0.85 -3.67
N PHE A 154 -15.68 0.84 -2.78
CA PHE A 154 -15.92 0.50 -1.37
C PHE A 154 -16.41 1.71 -0.57
N GLY A 155 -15.71 2.83 -0.67
CA GLY A 155 -16.03 4.06 0.07
C GLY A 155 -17.33 4.70 -0.42
N GLY A 156 -17.53 4.79 -1.73
CA GLY A 156 -18.77 5.31 -2.32
C GLY A 156 -19.98 4.45 -1.94
N THR A 157 -19.87 3.12 -2.02
CA THR A 157 -20.96 2.22 -1.59
C THR A 157 -21.24 2.36 -0.09
N ALA A 158 -20.21 2.43 0.76
CA ALA A 158 -20.38 2.64 2.19
C ALA A 158 -21.10 3.97 2.48
N VAL A 159 -20.72 5.06 1.81
CA VAL A 159 -21.36 6.36 1.94
C VAL A 159 -22.81 6.31 1.46
N HIS A 160 -23.08 5.67 0.32
CA HIS A 160 -24.43 5.48 -0.21
C HIS A 160 -25.33 4.78 0.81
N MET A 161 -24.90 3.64 1.37
CA MET A 161 -25.64 2.91 2.39
C MET A 161 -25.89 3.74 3.67
N VAL A 162 -24.90 4.53 4.10
CA VAL A 162 -25.07 5.43 5.24
C VAL A 162 -26.11 6.51 4.94
N THR A 163 -26.11 7.08 3.73
CA THR A 163 -27.12 8.08 3.32
C THR A 163 -28.51 7.50 3.15
N GLU A 164 -28.63 6.19 2.88
CA GLU A 164 -29.90 5.45 2.88
C GLU A 164 -30.37 5.05 4.29
N GLY A 165 -29.60 5.36 5.33
CA GLY A 165 -29.99 5.18 6.73
C GLY A 165 -29.26 4.07 7.49
N VAL A 166 -28.29 3.38 6.86
CA VAL A 166 -27.49 2.35 7.56
C VAL A 166 -26.36 3.00 8.36
N THR A 167 -26.71 3.67 9.46
CA THR A 167 -25.74 4.43 10.29
C THR A 167 -24.71 3.55 10.98
N ALA A 168 -25.00 2.26 11.17
CA ALA A 168 -24.09 1.28 11.77
C ALA A 168 -22.72 1.25 11.09
N ILE A 169 -22.64 1.48 9.77
CA ILE A 169 -21.36 1.54 9.03
C ILE A 169 -20.54 2.76 9.46
N ALA A 170 -21.18 3.90 9.67
CA ALA A 170 -20.50 5.13 10.12
C ALA A 170 -20.00 4.99 11.56
N GLU A 171 -20.83 4.39 12.43
CA GLU A 171 -20.59 4.17 13.86
C GLU A 171 -19.59 3.05 14.15
N ALA A 172 -19.42 2.10 13.22
CA ALA A 172 -18.48 1.01 13.34
C ALA A 172 -17.03 1.50 13.54
N GLY A 173 -16.30 0.81 14.41
CA GLY A 173 -14.86 1.03 14.60
C GLY A 173 -14.08 0.80 13.30
N LEU A 174 -12.96 1.52 13.12
CA LEU A 174 -12.14 1.43 11.90
C LEU A 174 -11.79 -0.01 11.48
N PRO A 175 -11.38 -0.93 12.38
CA PRO A 175 -11.00 -2.28 11.98
C PRO A 175 -12.16 -3.13 11.48
N ILE A 176 -13.41 -2.81 11.86
CA ILE A 176 -14.59 -3.61 11.50
C ILE A 176 -15.44 -3.00 10.38
N LYS A 177 -15.24 -1.72 10.07
CA LYS A 177 -16.07 -0.94 9.13
C LYS A 177 -16.28 -1.58 7.76
N LEU A 178 -15.25 -2.21 7.19
CA LEU A 178 -15.39 -2.96 5.93
C LEU A 178 -16.41 -4.10 6.05
N PHE A 179 -16.33 -4.87 7.14
CA PHE A 179 -17.19 -6.03 7.36
C PHE A 179 -18.63 -5.62 7.65
N THR A 180 -18.83 -4.53 8.38
CA THR A 180 -20.17 -3.94 8.60
C THR A 180 -20.81 -3.45 7.29
N MET A 181 -20.02 -2.94 6.34
CA MET A 181 -20.52 -2.60 5.01
C MET A 181 -20.87 -3.85 4.20
N LEU A 182 -19.99 -4.86 4.20
CA LEU A 182 -20.24 -6.13 3.52
C LEU A 182 -21.45 -6.89 4.11
N GLU A 183 -21.82 -6.62 5.36
CA GLU A 183 -23.02 -7.14 6.01
C GLU A 183 -24.32 -6.72 5.35
N GLN A 184 -24.32 -5.57 4.69
CA GLN A 184 -25.48 -5.06 3.98
C GLN A 184 -25.57 -5.63 2.55
N MET A 185 -24.64 -6.50 2.17
CA MET A 185 -24.56 -7.11 0.83
C MET A 185 -24.82 -8.62 0.92
N PRO A 186 -25.38 -9.24 -0.14
CA PRO A 186 -25.50 -10.69 -0.18
C PRO A 186 -24.12 -11.36 -0.10
N LEU A 187 -24.09 -12.63 0.31
CA LEU A 187 -22.84 -13.40 0.48
C LEU A 187 -21.86 -12.81 1.51
N GLN A 188 -22.35 -12.02 2.48
CA GLN A 188 -21.57 -11.41 3.57
C GLN A 188 -20.50 -12.34 4.16
N ALA A 189 -20.86 -13.59 4.47
CA ALA A 189 -19.92 -14.54 5.07
C ALA A 189 -18.72 -14.83 4.15
N ILE A 190 -18.97 -14.99 2.84
CA ILE A 190 -17.94 -15.30 1.84
C ILE A 190 -17.06 -14.06 1.60
N THR A 191 -17.66 -12.89 1.43
CA THR A 191 -16.92 -11.65 1.14
C THR A 191 -16.14 -11.15 2.35
N SER A 192 -16.67 -11.34 3.57
CA SER A 192 -15.96 -11.08 4.82
C SER A 192 -14.80 -12.05 5.01
N PHE A 193 -15.00 -13.35 4.76
CA PHE A 193 -13.93 -14.33 4.78
C PHE A 193 -12.81 -13.97 3.80
N LEU A 194 -13.19 -13.60 2.57
CA LEU A 194 -12.27 -13.13 1.54
C LEU A 194 -11.49 -11.90 2.01
N GLY A 195 -12.16 -10.92 2.63
CA GLY A 195 -11.52 -9.73 3.21
C GLY A 195 -10.48 -10.08 4.30
N ILE A 196 -10.78 -11.05 5.17
CA ILE A 196 -9.84 -11.54 6.19
C ILE A 196 -8.61 -12.17 5.53
N VAL A 197 -8.84 -13.06 4.56
CA VAL A 197 -7.75 -13.71 3.81
C VAL A 197 -6.88 -12.68 3.10
N LEU A 198 -7.49 -11.71 2.42
CA LEU A 198 -6.78 -10.61 1.74
C LEU A 198 -5.86 -9.85 2.70
N VAL A 199 -6.38 -9.42 3.86
CA VAL A 199 -5.58 -8.68 4.85
C VAL A 199 -4.42 -9.52 5.36
N ILE A 200 -4.62 -10.82 5.61
CA ILE A 200 -3.57 -11.73 6.09
C ILE A 200 -2.51 -11.93 5.00
N VAL A 201 -2.90 -12.21 3.75
CA VAL A 201 -1.96 -12.46 2.66
C VAL A 201 -1.21 -11.18 2.26
N PHE A 202 -1.88 -10.01 2.25
CA PHE A 202 -1.18 -8.72 2.09
C PHE A 202 -0.13 -8.51 3.16
N PHE A 203 -0.43 -8.84 4.41
CA PHE A 203 0.54 -8.73 5.50
C PHE A 203 1.73 -9.67 5.30
N VAL A 204 1.48 -10.96 5.01
CA VAL A 204 2.54 -11.96 4.75
C VAL A 204 3.44 -11.52 3.60
N THR A 205 2.86 -11.16 2.45
CA THR A 205 3.61 -10.79 1.24
C THR A 205 4.38 -9.48 1.41
N SER A 206 3.81 -8.53 2.15
CA SER A 206 4.45 -7.24 2.45
C SER A 206 5.60 -7.40 3.44
N SER A 207 5.46 -8.24 4.47
CA SER A 207 6.54 -8.52 5.43
C SER A 207 7.70 -9.27 4.77
N ASP A 208 7.42 -10.29 3.94
CA ASP A 208 8.46 -11.01 3.20
C ASP A 208 9.26 -10.07 2.26
N SER A 209 8.54 -9.26 1.48
CA SER A 209 9.17 -8.30 0.57
C SER A 209 9.94 -7.20 1.32
N GLY A 210 9.38 -6.68 2.42
CA GLY A 210 9.98 -5.65 3.26
C GLY A 210 11.30 -6.13 3.87
N SER A 211 11.27 -7.33 4.45
CA SER A 211 12.45 -7.96 5.04
C SER A 211 13.58 -8.12 4.03
N LEU A 212 13.29 -8.54 2.79
CA LEU A 212 14.29 -8.67 1.72
C LEU A 212 14.94 -7.32 1.35
N VAL A 213 14.16 -6.23 1.37
CA VAL A 213 14.66 -4.89 1.07
C VAL A 213 15.55 -4.37 2.18
N ILE A 214 15.14 -4.49 3.45
CA ILE A 214 15.97 -4.07 4.60
C ILE A 214 17.28 -4.84 4.59
N ASP A 215 17.20 -6.15 4.35
CA ASP A 215 18.34 -7.05 4.23
C ASP A 215 19.31 -6.61 3.11
N THR A 216 18.79 -6.29 1.92
CA THR A 216 19.60 -5.78 0.80
C THR A 216 20.31 -4.46 1.17
N ILE A 217 19.60 -3.51 1.79
CA ILE A 217 20.16 -2.21 2.17
C ILE A 217 21.27 -2.38 3.22
N THR A 218 21.02 -3.21 4.23
CA THR A 218 21.94 -3.43 5.36
C THR A 218 23.14 -4.30 4.98
N ALA A 219 23.03 -5.09 3.91
CA ALA A 219 24.15 -5.81 3.28
C ALA A 219 24.98 -4.96 2.31
N GLY A 220 24.75 -3.64 2.22
CA GLY A 220 25.46 -2.74 1.31
C GLY A 220 25.05 -2.89 -0.16
N GLY A 221 23.81 -3.32 -0.42
CA GLY A 221 23.26 -3.51 -1.76
C GLY A 221 23.50 -4.90 -2.35
N LYS A 222 24.08 -5.84 -1.59
CA LYS A 222 24.25 -7.23 -2.03
C LYS A 222 22.88 -7.91 -2.10
N VAL A 223 22.61 -8.55 -3.24
CA VAL A 223 21.32 -9.24 -3.50
C VAL A 223 21.25 -10.57 -2.75
N ASP A 224 22.39 -11.25 -2.59
CA ASP A 224 22.51 -12.46 -1.77
C ASP A 224 23.02 -12.10 -0.37
N ALA A 225 22.13 -11.69 0.52
CA ALA A 225 22.50 -11.52 1.92
C ALA A 225 22.39 -12.83 2.71
N PRO A 226 23.12 -12.96 3.84
CA PRO A 226 23.14 -14.17 4.63
C PRO A 226 21.75 -14.51 5.19
N VAL A 227 21.35 -15.78 5.11
CA VAL A 227 20.07 -16.26 5.69
C VAL A 227 19.85 -15.80 7.13
N PRO A 228 20.84 -15.81 8.05
CA PRO A 228 20.64 -15.29 9.41
C PRO A 228 20.21 -13.82 9.47
N GLN A 229 20.69 -12.98 8.54
CA GLN A 229 20.33 -11.57 8.48
C GLN A 229 18.88 -11.38 8.04
N ARG A 230 18.43 -12.18 7.05
CA ARG A 230 17.02 -12.21 6.62
C ARG A 230 16.08 -12.66 7.74
N VAL A 231 16.46 -13.72 8.46
CA VAL A 231 15.72 -14.24 9.62
C VAL A 231 15.61 -13.18 10.71
N PHE A 232 16.71 -12.47 10.98
CA PHE A 232 16.74 -11.38 11.95
C PHE A 232 15.75 -10.28 11.57
N TRP A 233 15.80 -9.75 10.34
CA TRP A 233 14.91 -8.66 9.92
C TRP A 233 13.45 -9.07 9.90
N CYS A 234 13.13 -10.26 9.37
CA CYS A 234 11.76 -10.79 9.37
C CYS A 234 11.18 -10.93 10.79
N THR A 235 11.98 -11.47 11.72
CA THR A 235 11.52 -11.62 13.10
C THR A 235 11.42 -10.26 13.81
N PHE A 236 12.38 -9.36 13.57
CA PHE A 236 12.43 -8.05 14.22
C PHE A 236 11.26 -7.15 13.78
N GLU A 237 10.88 -7.17 12.50
CA GLU A 237 9.66 -6.50 12.03
C GLU A 237 8.40 -6.97 12.79
N GLY A 238 8.25 -8.29 12.98
CA GLY A 238 7.15 -8.86 13.76
C GLY A 238 7.16 -8.40 15.23
N LEU A 239 8.34 -8.33 15.85
CA LEU A 239 8.50 -7.81 17.22
C LEU A 239 8.15 -6.32 17.32
N VAL A 240 8.57 -5.51 16.36
CA VAL A 240 8.21 -4.08 16.29
C VAL A 240 6.70 -3.92 16.11
N ALA A 241 6.08 -4.73 15.25
CA ALA A 241 4.63 -4.73 15.07
C ALA A 241 3.88 -5.07 16.37
N ILE A 242 4.35 -6.07 17.13
CA ILE A 242 3.80 -6.42 18.46
C ILE A 242 3.98 -5.26 19.44
N ALA A 243 5.18 -4.67 19.51
CA ALA A 243 5.48 -3.59 20.44
C ALA A 243 4.59 -2.36 20.18
N LEU A 244 4.39 -1.99 18.91
CA LEU A 244 3.54 -0.86 18.53
C LEU A 244 2.06 -1.14 18.73
N LEU A 245 1.63 -2.37 18.47
CA LEU A 245 0.28 -2.81 18.74
C LEU A 245 -0.05 -2.67 20.24
N LEU A 246 0.80 -3.22 21.10
CA LEU A 246 0.61 -3.18 22.56
C LEU A 246 0.83 -1.77 23.14
N GLY A 247 1.70 -0.98 22.53
CA GLY A 247 2.04 0.38 22.98
C GLY A 247 1.01 1.45 22.63
N GLY A 248 -0.12 1.10 22.00
CA GLY A 248 -1.18 2.06 21.64
C GLY A 248 -1.84 1.83 20.26
N GLY A 249 -1.62 0.66 19.64
CA GLY A 249 -2.34 0.24 18.45
C GLY A 249 -2.13 1.18 17.26
N LEU A 250 -3.22 1.55 16.59
CA LEU A 250 -3.20 2.43 15.43
C LEU A 250 -2.51 3.77 15.71
N GLY A 251 -2.74 4.36 16.89
CA GLY A 251 -2.14 5.65 17.25
C GLY A 251 -0.61 5.56 17.32
N SER A 252 -0.08 4.50 17.94
CA SER A 252 1.37 4.25 18.01
C SER A 252 1.97 3.92 16.65
N LEU A 253 1.26 3.17 15.80
CA LEU A 253 1.66 2.93 14.41
C LEU A 253 1.74 4.23 13.60
N GLN A 254 0.75 5.12 13.73
CA GLN A 254 0.72 6.42 13.07
C GLN A 254 1.86 7.33 13.55
N ALA A 255 2.08 7.40 14.86
CA ALA A 255 3.17 8.20 15.45
C ALA A 255 4.56 7.73 14.98
N MET A 256 4.77 6.41 14.89
CA MET A 256 6.01 5.82 14.40
C MET A 256 6.26 6.11 12.92
N ALA A 257 5.22 6.07 12.08
CA ALA A 257 5.32 6.45 10.67
C ALA A 257 5.70 7.93 10.50
N VAL A 258 5.12 8.83 11.32
CA VAL A 258 5.43 10.26 11.27
C VAL A 258 6.86 10.56 11.76
N SER A 259 7.28 9.96 12.87
CA SER A 259 8.60 10.21 13.45
C SER A 259 9.75 9.71 12.57
N THR A 260 9.56 8.61 11.85
CA THR A 260 10.55 8.05 10.92
C THR A 260 10.48 8.68 9.53
N GLY A 261 9.28 9.09 9.08
CA GLY A 261 9.08 9.71 7.77
C GLY A 261 9.76 11.08 7.64
N PHE A 262 9.77 11.90 8.70
CA PHE A 262 10.34 13.25 8.63
C PHE A 262 11.86 13.26 8.35
N PRO A 263 12.72 12.53 9.09
CA PRO A 263 14.14 12.42 8.73
C PRO A 263 14.35 11.87 7.33
N PHE A 264 13.55 10.89 6.92
CA PHE A 264 13.66 10.29 5.61
C PHE A 264 13.24 11.23 4.46
N ALA A 265 12.34 12.18 4.72
CA ALA A 265 11.98 13.22 3.76
C ALA A 265 13.20 14.05 3.33
N ILE A 266 14.11 14.35 4.27
CA ILE A 266 15.36 15.07 3.98
C ILE A 266 16.22 14.24 3.01
N VAL A 267 16.33 12.92 3.26
CA VAL A 267 17.05 12.00 2.38
C VAL A 267 16.44 11.98 0.97
N LEU A 268 15.11 11.94 0.86
CA LEU A 268 14.43 11.98 -0.44
C LEU A 268 14.65 13.30 -1.20
N LEU A 269 14.68 14.44 -0.51
CA LEU A 269 14.99 15.73 -1.15
C LEU A 269 16.41 15.74 -1.71
N LEU A 270 17.38 15.18 -0.99
CA LEU A 270 18.74 14.98 -1.48
C LEU A 270 18.80 14.00 -2.64
N ALA A 271 17.98 12.95 -2.62
CA ALA A 271 17.86 12.00 -3.73
C ALA A 271 17.27 12.65 -4.98
N CYS A 272 16.24 13.49 -4.86
CA CYS A 272 15.68 14.28 -5.96
C CYS A 272 16.76 15.17 -6.60
N TYR A 273 17.54 15.87 -5.79
CA TYR A 273 18.67 16.66 -6.29
C TYR A 273 19.71 15.79 -7.01
N SER A 274 20.07 14.65 -6.42
CA SER A 274 21.05 13.71 -6.98
C SER A 274 20.60 13.13 -8.32
N ILE A 275 19.32 12.79 -8.46
CA ILE A 275 18.73 12.31 -9.73
C ILE A 275 18.81 13.39 -10.81
N ILE A 276 18.47 14.64 -10.48
CA ILE A 276 18.57 15.76 -11.44
C ILE A 276 20.02 15.92 -11.92
N GLN A 277 20.99 15.84 -11.01
CA GLN A 277 22.40 15.92 -11.39
C GLN A 277 22.85 14.72 -12.23
N GLY A 278 22.47 13.50 -11.84
CA GLY A 278 22.79 12.28 -12.60
C GLY A 278 22.25 12.33 -14.03
N LEU A 279 20.98 12.71 -14.20
CA LEU A 279 20.36 12.85 -15.52
C LEU A 279 21.01 13.95 -16.37
N ARG A 280 21.52 15.03 -15.75
CA ARG A 280 22.26 16.08 -16.47
C ARG A 280 23.63 15.63 -16.97
N THR A 281 24.23 14.65 -16.30
CA THR A 281 25.52 14.07 -16.71
C THR A 281 25.39 12.98 -17.77
N GLU A 282 24.17 12.48 -18.04
CA GLU A 282 23.98 11.51 -19.11
C GLU A 282 24.32 12.11 -20.48
N PRO A 283 25.05 11.37 -21.34
CA PRO A 283 25.28 11.78 -22.72
C PRO A 283 23.92 12.03 -23.37
N LYS A 284 23.69 13.26 -23.81
CA LYS A 284 22.52 13.57 -24.64
C LYS A 284 22.58 12.64 -25.84
N ALA A 285 21.48 11.94 -26.14
CA ALA A 285 21.39 11.11 -27.32
C ALA A 285 21.90 11.91 -28.53
N VAL A 286 23.07 11.54 -29.03
CA VAL A 286 23.62 12.10 -30.26
C VAL A 286 22.55 11.80 -31.30
N GLY A 287 22.01 12.87 -31.90
CA GLY A 287 20.85 12.77 -32.76
C GLY A 287 21.03 11.70 -33.84
N ALA A 288 19.93 11.06 -34.21
CA ALA A 288 19.82 10.22 -35.40
C ALA A 288 19.98 11.02 -36.71
N ASN A 289 21.03 11.84 -36.80
CA ASN A 289 21.44 12.68 -37.92
C ASN A 289 22.97 12.60 -38.12
N SER A 290 23.59 11.46 -37.80
CA SER A 290 24.97 11.16 -38.19
C SER A 290 25.02 10.12 -39.32
N GLU A 291 24.18 10.31 -40.34
CA GLU A 291 24.31 9.67 -41.66
C GLU A 291 24.11 10.74 -42.74
N ALA A 292 25.05 11.68 -42.81
CA ALA A 292 25.23 12.56 -43.97
C ALA A 292 26.70 12.99 -44.09
N THR A 293 27.61 12.02 -43.97
CA THR A 293 28.95 12.11 -44.57
C THR A 293 29.18 10.79 -45.30
N VAL A 294 28.43 10.61 -46.39
CA VAL A 294 28.88 9.75 -47.47
C VAL A 294 29.86 10.61 -48.25
N ASP A 295 31.12 10.18 -48.24
CA ASP A 295 32.16 10.65 -49.15
C ASP A 295 31.60 10.77 -50.57
N SER A 296 31.64 11.99 -51.10
CA SER A 296 31.73 12.22 -52.53
C SER A 296 32.78 13.30 -52.76
N ASP A 297 33.85 12.87 -53.43
CA ASP A 297 35.01 13.59 -54.00
C ASP A 297 36.28 13.72 -53.15
#